data_AF-A0ABD2Z966-F1
#
_entry.id   AF-A0ABD2Z966-F1
#
_cell.length_a   1.000
_cell.length_b   1.000
_cell.length_c   1.000
_cell.angle_alpha   90.00
_cell.angle_beta   90.00
_cell.angle_gamma   90.00
#
_symmetry.space_group_name_H-M   'P 1'
#
loop_
_entity.id
_entity.type
_entity.pdbx_description
1 polymer ?
#
loop_
_entity_poly.entity_id
_entity_poly.type
_entity_poly.pdbx_seq_one_letter_code
_entity_poly.pdbx_strand_id
1 'polypeptide(L)'
;MISKRSLLVWGVAILCFIVLMIVTPKIPQSQEYHDFADQREFFGIPNTLNVVSNFPFFIIGVIGLVLCYYQNYFKLSSQGELWGWTCFFISVAAVAIGSSYYHLKPNDARLVWDRLPMTIAFTSIISIFVIERVDNKMGTLSILPLLLTGMVSILYWWYFDDLRPYAVVQFVPCIAIPLMTILLPPMYTHSLYWLWAAGFYLIAKVEEATDKPIYEWTHHIVSGHTLKHLFAAMVPVFLTLMLAKRVIETQRISLFQTWRISWTKVKKNGEMVENYSYTYTDVPIEEQR
;
A
#
# COMPACT_ATOMS: atom_id res chain seq x y z
N MET A 1 1.37 18.06 21.37
CA MET A 1 2.35 17.34 22.22
C MET A 1 2.25 15.86 21.90
N ILE A 2 3.37 15.20 21.59
CA ILE A 2 3.38 13.74 21.37
C ILE A 2 3.04 13.06 22.69
N SER A 3 2.07 12.14 22.68
CA SER A 3 1.69 11.44 23.90
C SER A 3 2.83 10.52 24.39
N LYS A 4 2.94 10.30 25.71
CA LYS A 4 3.93 9.35 26.27
C LYS A 4 3.81 7.95 25.65
N ARG A 5 2.58 7.53 25.32
CA ARG A 5 2.32 6.26 24.63
C ARG A 5 2.89 6.24 23.22
N SER A 6 2.73 7.34 22.47
CA SER A 6 3.28 7.47 21.12
C SER A 6 4.82 7.43 21.14
N LEU A 7 5.47 8.11 22.08
CA LEU A 7 6.92 8.05 22.26
C LEU A 7 7.40 6.62 22.55
N LEU A 8 6.68 5.88 23.39
CA LEU A 8 7.01 4.49 23.70
C LEU A 8 6.87 3.58 22.47
N VAL A 9 5.81 3.73 21.69
CA VAL A 9 5.62 2.96 20.44
C VAL A 9 6.76 3.23 19.45
N TRP A 10 7.14 4.49 19.26
CA TRP A 10 8.28 4.86 18.41
C TRP A 10 9.60 4.29 18.95
N GLY A 11 9.84 4.38 20.26
CA GLY A 11 11.03 3.82 20.89
C GLY A 11 11.13 2.31 20.71
N VAL A 12 10.03 1.58 20.89
CA VAL A 12 9.97 0.13 20.65
C VAL A 12 10.20 -0.19 19.18
N ALA A 13 9.59 0.53 18.25
CA ALA A 13 9.78 0.31 16.81
C ALA A 13 11.24 0.51 16.39
N ILE A 14 11.88 1.57 16.88
CA ILE A 14 13.31 1.85 16.62
C ILE A 14 14.19 0.74 17.22
N LEU A 15 13.91 0.33 18.47
CA LEU A 15 14.66 -0.76 19.10
C LEU A 15 14.52 -2.07 18.32
N CYS A 16 13.30 -2.44 17.92
CA CYS A 16 13.06 -3.63 17.09
C CYS A 16 13.81 -3.56 15.76
N PHE A 17 13.84 -2.39 15.11
CA PHE A 17 14.59 -2.19 13.87
C PHE A 17 16.11 -2.33 14.10
N ILE A 18 16.66 -1.74 15.16
CA ILE A 18 18.08 -1.88 15.51
C ILE A 18 18.44 -3.34 15.79
N VAL A 19 17.62 -4.03 16.60
CA VAL A 19 17.81 -5.46 16.88
C VAL A 19 17.76 -6.28 15.60
N LEU A 20 16.82 -6.01 14.69
CA LEU A 20 16.76 -6.65 13.38
C LEU A 20 18.06 -6.45 12.60
N MET A 21 18.59 -5.22 12.56
CA MET A 21 19.82 -4.90 11.82
C MET A 21 21.07 -5.56 12.42
N ILE A 22 21.11 -5.79 13.73
CA ILE A 22 22.25 -6.42 14.44
C ILE A 22 22.18 -7.95 14.36
N VAL A 23 20.99 -8.52 14.56
CA VAL A 23 20.81 -9.98 14.75
C VAL A 23 20.72 -10.73 13.42
N THR A 24 20.13 -10.12 12.40
CA THR A 24 19.98 -10.78 11.09
C THR A 24 21.20 -10.51 10.22
N PRO A 25 21.61 -11.44 9.34
CA PRO A 25 22.63 -11.16 8.35
C PRO A 25 22.12 -10.12 7.34
N LYS A 26 23.05 -9.36 6.78
CA LYS A 26 22.80 -8.49 5.63
C LYS A 26 22.15 -9.31 4.50
N ILE A 27 21.16 -8.73 3.82
CA ILE A 27 20.50 -9.35 2.65
C ILE A 27 21.02 -8.66 1.38
N PRO A 28 21.98 -9.25 0.65
CA PRO A 28 22.48 -8.69 -0.60
C PRO A 28 21.46 -8.77 -1.72
N GLN A 29 21.64 -7.94 -2.74
CA GLN A 29 20.83 -8.04 -3.96
C GLN A 29 21.27 -9.25 -4.79
N SER A 30 20.41 -10.26 -4.84
CA SER A 30 20.62 -11.40 -5.74
C SER A 30 20.57 -10.94 -7.19
N GLN A 31 21.54 -11.36 -7.99
CA GLN A 31 21.57 -11.10 -9.44
C GLN A 31 20.55 -11.97 -10.20
N GLU A 32 20.13 -13.10 -9.61
CA GLU A 32 19.03 -13.91 -10.14
C GLU A 32 17.70 -13.14 -10.16
N TYR A 33 17.58 -12.06 -9.38
CA TYR A 33 16.42 -11.17 -9.40
C TYR A 33 16.21 -10.48 -10.76
N HIS A 34 17.25 -10.45 -11.61
CA HIS A 34 17.19 -9.90 -12.96
C HIS A 34 16.82 -10.95 -14.02
N ASP A 35 16.84 -12.24 -13.66
CA ASP A 35 16.61 -13.36 -14.58
C ASP A 35 15.12 -13.72 -14.64
N PHE A 36 14.37 -12.93 -15.41
CA PHE A 36 12.94 -13.15 -15.64
C PHE A 36 12.67 -14.36 -16.52
N ALA A 37 11.53 -15.02 -16.29
CA ALA A 37 11.11 -16.18 -17.06
C ALA A 37 10.79 -15.83 -18.52
N ASP A 38 10.05 -14.73 -18.74
CA ASP A 38 9.73 -14.25 -20.09
C ASP A 38 10.72 -13.15 -20.51
N GLN A 39 11.61 -13.52 -21.44
CA GLN A 39 12.60 -12.64 -22.03
C GLN A 39 12.32 -12.32 -23.51
N ARG A 40 11.12 -12.66 -23.99
CA ARG A 40 10.77 -12.48 -25.40
C ARG A 40 10.75 -11.01 -25.80
N GLU A 41 11.10 -10.79 -27.05
CA GLU A 41 11.07 -9.49 -27.70
C GLU A 41 9.96 -9.47 -28.74
N PHE A 42 9.07 -8.48 -28.63
CA PHE A 42 8.06 -8.13 -29.61
C PHE A 42 8.23 -6.66 -29.98
N PHE A 43 8.11 -6.34 -31.27
CA PHE A 43 8.18 -4.97 -31.80
C PHE A 43 9.45 -4.19 -31.40
N GLY A 44 10.59 -4.89 -31.21
CA GLY A 44 11.86 -4.24 -30.82
C GLY A 44 11.98 -3.91 -29.33
N ILE A 45 11.05 -4.38 -28.48
CA ILE A 45 11.05 -4.12 -27.04
C ILE A 45 11.51 -5.39 -26.31
N PRO A 46 12.71 -5.43 -25.70
CA PRO A 46 13.14 -6.59 -24.92
C PRO A 46 12.26 -6.79 -23.68
N ASN A 47 12.08 -8.04 -23.23
CA ASN A 47 11.23 -8.40 -22.10
C ASN A 47 9.82 -7.78 -22.22
N THR A 48 9.21 -7.80 -23.42
CA THR A 48 8.12 -6.89 -23.76
C THR A 48 6.95 -6.95 -22.80
N LEU A 49 6.53 -8.15 -22.38
CA LEU A 49 5.38 -8.28 -21.50
C LEU A 49 5.66 -7.70 -20.11
N ASN A 50 6.89 -7.80 -19.61
CA ASN A 50 7.30 -7.17 -18.35
C ASN A 50 7.36 -5.64 -18.48
N VAL A 51 7.69 -5.10 -19.66
CA VAL A 51 7.66 -3.65 -19.92
C VAL A 51 6.22 -3.14 -20.05
N VAL A 52 5.41 -3.74 -20.94
CA VAL A 52 4.07 -3.24 -21.28
C VAL A 52 3.07 -3.43 -20.15
N SER A 53 3.21 -4.48 -19.33
CA SER A 53 2.34 -4.71 -18.17
C SER A 53 2.44 -3.63 -17.08
N ASN A 54 3.38 -2.70 -17.18
CA ASN A 54 3.47 -1.52 -16.32
C ASN A 54 2.53 -0.38 -16.71
N PHE A 55 2.01 -0.38 -17.94
CA PHE A 55 1.15 0.69 -18.46
C PHE A 55 -0.11 0.98 -17.61
N PRO A 56 -0.79 -0.03 -17.02
CA PRO A 56 -1.93 0.21 -16.13
C PRO A 56 -1.59 1.11 -14.93
N PHE A 57 -0.39 1.02 -14.36
CA PHE A 57 0.05 1.92 -13.29
C PHE A 57 0.08 3.38 -13.75
N PHE A 58 0.54 3.64 -14.98
CA PHE A 58 0.58 5.00 -15.51
C PHE A 58 -0.82 5.59 -15.64
N ILE A 59 -1.74 4.83 -16.24
CA ILE A 59 -3.14 5.24 -16.43
C ILE A 59 -3.77 5.58 -15.08
N ILE A 60 -3.73 4.64 -14.12
CA ILE A 60 -4.42 4.82 -12.85
C ILE A 60 -3.74 5.88 -11.97
N GLY A 61 -2.41 6.02 -12.06
CA GLY A 61 -1.66 7.10 -11.42
C GLY A 61 -2.10 8.47 -11.91
N VAL A 62 -2.19 8.66 -13.22
CA VAL A 62 -2.64 9.93 -13.81
C VAL A 62 -4.11 10.21 -13.50
N ILE A 63 -5.00 9.22 -13.65
CA ILE A 63 -6.43 9.38 -13.34
C ILE A 63 -6.61 9.77 -11.86
N GLY A 64 -5.96 9.04 -10.94
CA GLY A 64 -6.04 9.34 -9.52
C GLY A 64 -5.52 10.74 -9.19
N LEU A 65 -4.38 11.13 -9.79
CA LEU A 65 -3.82 12.46 -9.60
C LEU A 65 -4.77 13.56 -10.07
N VAL A 66 -5.37 13.43 -11.27
CA VAL A 66 -6.33 14.41 -11.78
C VAL A 66 -7.55 14.52 -10.85
N LEU A 67 -8.08 13.38 -10.40
CA LEU A 67 -9.25 13.34 -9.53
C LEU A 67 -8.99 13.88 -8.11
N CYS A 68 -7.75 13.86 -7.62
CA CYS A 68 -7.37 14.53 -6.37
C CYS A 68 -7.62 16.04 -6.42
N TYR A 69 -7.43 16.67 -7.59
CA TYR A 69 -7.55 18.12 -7.76
C TYR A 69 -8.85 18.56 -8.46
N TYR A 70 -9.58 17.63 -9.07
CA TYR A 70 -10.83 17.93 -9.74
C TYR A 70 -12.00 18.09 -8.75
N GLN A 71 -12.42 19.33 -8.50
CA GLN A 71 -13.64 19.68 -7.76
C GLN A 71 -13.85 18.91 -6.42
N ASN A 72 -12.76 18.58 -5.72
CA ASN A 72 -12.76 17.72 -4.53
C ASN A 72 -13.54 16.39 -4.72
N TYR A 73 -13.41 15.76 -5.88
CA TYR A 73 -14.14 14.55 -6.25
C TYR A 73 -13.96 13.40 -5.24
N PHE A 74 -12.74 13.21 -4.70
CA PHE A 74 -12.43 12.21 -3.69
C PHE A 74 -12.85 12.57 -2.26
N LYS A 75 -13.52 13.74 -2.07
CA LYS A 75 -14.01 14.23 -0.78
C LYS A 75 -12.91 14.22 0.28
N LEU A 76 -11.75 14.76 -0.06
CA LEU A 76 -10.63 14.89 0.84
C LEU A 76 -11.00 15.92 1.91
N SER A 77 -10.85 15.56 3.18
CA SER A 77 -11.24 16.38 4.34
C SER A 77 -10.10 17.26 4.85
N SER A 78 -8.86 16.98 4.44
CA SER A 78 -7.67 17.70 4.91
C SER A 78 -6.59 17.85 3.85
N GLN A 79 -5.71 18.84 4.06
CA GLN A 79 -4.51 19.05 3.23
C GLN A 79 -3.54 17.86 3.31
N GLY A 80 -3.46 17.19 4.47
CA GLY A 80 -2.64 15.99 4.61
C GLY A 80 -3.11 14.85 3.73
N GLU A 81 -4.43 14.64 3.60
CA GLU A 81 -4.97 13.66 2.65
C GLU A 81 -4.61 14.04 1.22
N LEU A 82 -4.76 15.32 0.83
CA LEU A 82 -4.39 15.77 -0.51
C LEU A 82 -2.91 15.52 -0.79
N TRP A 83 -2.00 15.92 0.10
CA TRP A 83 -0.57 15.70 -0.09
C TRP A 83 -0.22 14.22 -0.14
N GLY A 84 -0.77 13.41 0.77
CA GLY A 84 -0.54 11.96 0.80
C GLY A 84 -1.00 11.28 -0.48
N TRP A 85 -2.23 11.57 -0.94
CA TRP A 85 -2.79 10.96 -2.16
C TRP A 85 -2.07 11.47 -3.42
N THR A 86 -1.69 12.75 -3.46
CA THR A 86 -0.85 13.28 -4.55
C THR A 86 0.48 12.56 -4.64
N CYS A 87 1.20 12.42 -3.52
CA CYS A 87 2.46 11.68 -3.48
C CYS A 87 2.27 10.23 -3.91
N PHE A 88 1.20 9.56 -3.44
CA PHE A 88 0.87 8.20 -3.86
C PHE A 88 0.65 8.09 -5.37
N PHE A 89 -0.24 8.89 -5.95
CA PHE A 89 -0.59 8.77 -7.37
C PHE A 89 0.54 9.21 -8.32
N ILE A 90 1.33 10.22 -7.95
CA ILE A 90 2.57 10.57 -8.67
C ILE A 90 3.53 9.38 -8.65
N SER A 91 3.69 8.75 -7.49
CA SER A 91 4.59 7.60 -7.35
C SER A 91 4.10 6.40 -8.16
N VAL A 92 2.80 6.11 -8.16
CA VAL A 92 2.19 5.06 -8.98
C VAL A 92 2.44 5.31 -10.47
N ALA A 93 2.26 6.54 -10.96
CA ALA A 93 2.59 6.88 -12.34
C ALA A 93 4.09 6.73 -12.63
N ALA A 94 4.95 7.10 -11.67
CA ALA A 94 6.40 6.96 -11.77
C ALA A 94 6.88 5.50 -11.70
N VAL A 95 6.17 4.60 -10.99
CA VAL A 95 6.43 3.14 -11.03
C VAL A 95 6.36 2.65 -12.46
N ALA A 96 5.36 3.07 -13.24
CA ALA A 96 5.24 2.63 -14.63
C ALA A 96 6.49 2.94 -15.45
N ILE A 97 7.04 4.15 -15.28
CA ILE A 97 8.23 4.62 -16.00
C ILE A 97 9.48 3.91 -15.49
N GLY A 98 9.69 3.89 -14.16
CA GLY A 98 10.87 3.31 -13.53
C GLY A 98 10.97 1.79 -13.74
N SER A 99 9.85 1.10 -13.59
CA SER A 99 9.74 -0.34 -13.82
C SER A 99 9.96 -0.71 -15.28
N SER A 100 9.34 0.03 -16.22
CA SER A 100 9.60 -0.15 -17.65
C SER A 100 11.08 0.06 -17.99
N TYR A 101 11.70 1.11 -17.44
CA TYR A 101 13.13 1.38 -17.67
C TYR A 101 14.04 0.26 -17.16
N TYR A 102 13.72 -0.30 -15.99
CA TYR A 102 14.38 -1.48 -15.45
C TYR A 102 14.20 -2.69 -16.36
N HIS A 103 12.97 -3.01 -16.77
CA HIS A 103 12.68 -4.20 -17.58
C HIS A 103 13.26 -4.15 -18.99
N LEU A 104 13.49 -2.97 -19.56
CA LEU A 104 14.19 -2.85 -20.85
C LEU A 104 15.62 -3.41 -20.82
N LYS A 105 16.31 -3.32 -19.67
CA LYS A 105 17.65 -3.91 -19.49
C LYS A 105 17.92 -4.10 -18.00
N PRO A 106 17.47 -5.21 -17.41
CA PRO A 106 17.53 -5.44 -15.97
C PRO A 106 18.96 -5.32 -15.42
N ASN A 107 19.13 -4.52 -14.38
CA ASN A 107 20.33 -4.40 -13.56
C ASN A 107 20.03 -3.54 -12.31
N ASP A 108 20.90 -3.59 -11.32
CA ASP A 108 20.75 -2.87 -10.05
C ASP A 108 20.59 -1.35 -10.21
N ALA A 109 21.36 -0.72 -11.10
CA ALA A 109 21.29 0.73 -11.32
C ALA A 109 19.93 1.18 -11.85
N ARG A 110 19.28 0.35 -12.67
CA ARG A 110 17.92 0.62 -13.15
C ARG A 110 16.86 0.21 -12.13
N LEU A 111 17.11 -0.83 -11.35
CA LEU A 111 16.21 -1.29 -10.30
C LEU A 111 15.98 -0.24 -9.19
N VAL A 112 16.94 0.66 -8.97
CA VAL A 112 16.74 1.87 -8.13
C VAL A 112 15.51 2.66 -8.58
N TRP A 113 15.34 2.85 -9.89
CA TRP A 113 14.25 3.65 -10.45
C TRP A 113 12.90 2.94 -10.42
N ASP A 114 12.89 1.61 -10.38
CA ASP A 114 11.68 0.81 -10.14
C ASP A 114 11.27 0.89 -8.66
N ARG A 115 12.24 0.69 -7.74
CA ARG A 115 11.97 0.62 -6.30
C ARG A 115 11.68 1.95 -5.64
N LEU A 116 12.32 3.04 -6.09
CA LEU A 116 12.16 4.34 -5.46
C LEU A 116 10.70 4.83 -5.51
N PRO A 117 10.02 4.87 -6.68
CA PRO A 117 8.60 5.20 -6.71
C PRO A 117 7.74 4.25 -5.87
N MET A 118 8.05 2.94 -5.86
CA MET A 118 7.32 2.00 -5.00
C MET A 118 7.42 2.35 -3.52
N THR A 119 8.61 2.69 -3.00
CA THR A 119 8.76 3.05 -1.57
C THR A 119 8.05 4.34 -1.21
N ILE A 120 8.05 5.35 -2.10
CA ILE A 120 7.27 6.57 -1.91
C ILE A 120 5.76 6.25 -1.91
N ALA A 121 5.28 5.35 -2.77
CA ALA A 121 3.88 4.94 -2.78
C ALA A 121 3.47 4.25 -1.46
N PHE A 122 4.26 3.29 -0.96
CA PHE A 122 3.96 2.59 0.30
C PHE A 122 3.96 3.53 1.50
N THR A 123 4.96 4.40 1.60
CA THR A 123 5.10 5.35 2.71
C THR A 123 4.00 6.42 2.67
N SER A 124 3.60 6.87 1.47
CA SER A 124 2.44 7.75 1.26
C SER A 124 1.15 7.09 1.77
N ILE A 125 0.87 5.84 1.37
CA ILE A 125 -0.31 5.11 1.86
C ILE A 125 -0.30 5.00 3.38
N ILE A 126 0.83 4.67 4.02
CA ILE A 126 0.88 4.55 5.48
C ILE A 126 0.56 5.88 6.15
N SER A 127 1.09 7.00 5.66
CA SER A 127 0.75 8.32 6.20
C SER A 127 -0.73 8.64 6.07
N ILE A 128 -1.34 8.40 4.89
CA ILE A 128 -2.79 8.52 4.68
C ILE A 128 -3.56 7.64 5.67
N PHE A 129 -3.13 6.40 5.85
CA PHE A 129 -3.82 5.47 6.72
C PHE A 129 -3.79 5.94 8.19
N VAL A 130 -2.70 6.56 8.62
CA VAL A 130 -2.61 7.22 9.94
C VAL A 130 -3.55 8.43 10.03
N ILE A 131 -3.68 9.23 8.96
CA ILE A 131 -4.64 10.34 8.87
C ILE A 131 -6.07 9.82 9.05
N GLU A 132 -6.43 8.75 8.35
CA GLU A 132 -7.80 8.22 8.31
C GLU A 132 -8.19 7.44 9.57
N ARG A 133 -7.24 6.79 10.26
CA ARG A 133 -7.56 5.86 11.37
C ARG A 133 -7.12 6.31 12.74
N VAL A 134 -6.14 7.22 12.83
CA VAL A 134 -5.51 7.59 14.10
C VAL A 134 -5.77 9.06 14.40
N ASP A 135 -5.16 9.95 13.62
CA ASP A 135 -5.26 11.38 13.81
C ASP A 135 -4.77 12.13 12.57
N ASN A 136 -5.57 13.12 12.13
CA ASN A 136 -5.29 13.89 10.93
C ASN A 136 -3.98 14.69 11.03
N LYS A 137 -3.73 15.33 12.18
CA LYS A 137 -2.54 16.16 12.38
C LYS A 137 -1.27 15.32 12.45
N MET A 138 -1.29 14.24 13.25
CA MET A 138 -0.13 13.34 13.36
C MET A 138 0.15 12.63 12.04
N GLY A 139 -0.89 12.21 11.30
CA GLY A 139 -0.73 11.61 9.98
C GLY A 139 -0.18 12.60 8.94
N THR A 140 -0.62 13.86 8.95
CA THR A 140 -0.05 14.90 8.08
C THR A 140 1.43 15.14 8.38
N LEU A 141 1.79 15.22 9.67
CA LEU A 141 3.18 15.40 10.09
C LEU A 141 4.06 14.18 9.78
N SER A 142 3.47 12.98 9.63
CA SER A 142 4.22 11.76 9.33
C SER A 142 4.55 11.59 7.85
N ILE A 143 3.92 12.34 6.94
CA ILE A 143 4.17 12.26 5.48
C ILE A 143 5.66 12.43 5.19
N LEU A 144 6.23 13.60 5.53
CA LEU A 144 7.63 13.91 5.22
C LEU A 144 8.63 12.87 5.79
N PRO A 145 8.61 12.52 7.10
CA PRO A 145 9.55 11.55 7.63
C PRO A 145 9.37 10.14 7.04
N LEU A 146 8.14 9.72 6.73
CA LEU A 146 7.91 8.43 6.07
C LEU A 146 8.43 8.41 4.63
N LEU A 147 8.21 9.48 3.85
CA LEU A 147 8.77 9.61 2.51
C LEU A 147 10.30 9.55 2.52
N LEU A 148 10.94 10.28 3.45
CA LEU A 148 12.39 10.24 3.64
C LEU A 148 12.87 8.84 4.03
N THR A 149 12.12 8.12 4.87
CA THR A 149 12.43 6.72 5.21
C THR A 149 12.40 5.83 3.96
N GLY A 150 11.41 6.02 3.08
CA GLY A 150 11.33 5.35 1.79
C GLY A 150 12.54 5.62 0.90
N MET A 151 12.95 6.88 0.76
CA MET A 151 14.13 7.28 -0.03
C MET A 151 15.43 6.72 0.56
N VAL A 152 15.63 6.90 1.86
CA VAL A 152 16.83 6.44 2.57
C VAL A 152 16.95 4.92 2.50
N SER A 153 15.84 4.17 2.52
CA SER A 153 15.89 2.72 2.39
C SER A 153 16.51 2.26 1.06
N ILE A 154 16.26 2.99 -0.03
CA ILE A 154 16.83 2.70 -1.37
C ILE A 154 18.27 3.17 -1.47
N LEU A 155 18.59 4.35 -0.94
CA LEU A 155 19.98 4.85 -0.91
C LEU A 155 20.88 3.95 -0.06
N TYR A 156 20.35 3.45 1.06
CA TYR A 156 21.04 2.50 1.92
C TYR A 156 21.32 1.19 1.19
N TRP A 157 20.31 0.63 0.51
CA TRP A 157 20.51 -0.54 -0.33
C TRP A 157 21.54 -0.27 -1.44
N TRP A 158 21.47 0.86 -2.14
CA TRP A 158 22.40 1.19 -3.23
C TRP A 158 23.86 1.25 -2.77
N TYR A 159 24.12 1.83 -1.59
CA TYR A 159 25.49 2.05 -1.10
C TYR A 159 26.03 0.84 -0.33
N PHE A 160 25.20 0.22 0.52
CA PHE A 160 25.61 -0.86 1.40
C PHE A 160 25.24 -2.24 0.86
N ASP A 161 24.51 -2.33 -0.26
CA ASP A 161 23.99 -3.58 -0.85
C ASP A 161 23.12 -4.37 0.15
N ASP A 162 22.35 -3.70 1.01
CA ASP A 162 21.53 -4.35 2.04
C ASP A 162 20.05 -4.01 1.88
N LEU A 163 19.25 -5.03 1.59
CA LEU A 163 17.82 -4.90 1.32
C LEU A 163 16.95 -4.80 2.57
N ARG A 164 17.47 -5.04 3.78
CA ARG A 164 16.64 -5.11 5.00
C ARG A 164 15.80 -3.86 5.25
N PRO A 165 16.32 -2.62 5.16
CA PRO A 165 15.49 -1.44 5.33
C PRO A 165 14.40 -1.31 4.26
N TYR A 166 14.72 -1.64 3.00
CA TYR A 166 13.74 -1.66 1.91
C TYR A 166 12.65 -2.71 2.16
N ALA A 167 13.02 -3.92 2.60
CA ALA A 167 12.08 -4.98 2.93
C ALA A 167 11.12 -4.56 4.04
N VAL A 168 11.59 -3.84 5.06
CA VAL A 168 10.73 -3.26 6.10
C VAL A 168 9.72 -2.29 5.49
N VAL A 169 10.17 -1.34 4.65
CA VAL A 169 9.28 -0.38 3.97
C VAL A 169 8.26 -1.07 3.07
N GLN A 170 8.64 -2.19 2.44
CA GLN A 170 7.78 -2.92 1.51
C GLN A 170 6.76 -3.82 2.22
N PHE A 171 7.18 -4.58 3.25
CA PHE A 171 6.36 -5.64 3.84
C PHE A 171 5.60 -5.22 5.10
N VAL A 172 6.11 -4.26 5.89
CA VAL A 172 5.37 -3.77 7.07
C VAL A 172 3.98 -3.23 6.68
N PRO A 173 3.81 -2.42 5.61
CA PRO A 173 2.48 -1.96 5.19
C PRO A 173 1.50 -3.09 4.89
N CYS A 174 1.99 -4.21 4.33
CA CYS A 174 1.17 -5.37 3.97
C CYS A 174 0.54 -6.04 5.18
N ILE A 175 1.12 -5.88 6.37
CA ILE A 175 0.62 -6.42 7.63
C ILE A 175 -0.14 -5.34 8.40
N ALA A 176 0.44 -4.14 8.50
CA ALA A 176 -0.09 -3.04 9.27
C ALA A 176 -1.44 -2.56 8.74
N ILE A 177 -1.59 -2.39 7.42
CA ILE A 177 -2.83 -1.88 6.82
C ILE A 177 -4.00 -2.83 7.06
N PRO A 178 -3.93 -4.15 6.77
CA PRO A 178 -5.03 -5.06 7.07
C PRO A 178 -5.36 -5.13 8.57
N LEU A 179 -4.35 -5.22 9.42
CA LEU A 179 -4.54 -5.33 10.86
C LEU A 179 -5.25 -4.09 11.41
N MET A 180 -4.76 -2.90 11.07
CA MET A 180 -5.37 -1.66 11.49
C MET A 180 -6.74 -1.45 10.82
N THR A 181 -6.95 -1.93 9.58
CA THR A 181 -8.25 -1.88 8.90
C THR A 181 -9.33 -2.64 9.68
N ILE A 182 -8.96 -3.80 10.24
CA ILE A 182 -9.86 -4.65 11.01
C ILE A 182 -10.10 -4.08 12.41
N LEU A 183 -9.05 -3.60 13.07
CA LEU A 183 -9.08 -3.20 14.48
C LEU A 183 -9.57 -1.77 14.72
N LEU A 184 -9.22 -0.82 13.84
CA LEU A 184 -9.49 0.61 14.04
C LEU A 184 -10.75 1.05 13.29
N PRO A 185 -11.62 1.85 13.92
CA PRO A 185 -12.81 2.38 13.25
C PRO A 185 -12.39 3.31 12.09
N PRO A 186 -13.03 3.21 10.93
CA PRO A 186 -12.68 4.05 9.78
C PRO A 186 -13.31 5.44 9.90
N MET A 187 -12.63 6.45 9.34
CA MET A 187 -13.22 7.78 9.12
C MET A 187 -14.20 7.81 7.93
N TYR A 188 -14.01 6.90 6.98
CA TYR A 188 -14.77 6.85 5.73
C TYR A 188 -15.43 5.49 5.51
N THR A 189 -16.52 5.48 4.76
CA THR A 189 -17.14 4.24 4.29
C THR A 189 -16.22 3.47 3.32
N HIS A 190 -16.60 2.25 2.96
CA HIS A 190 -15.86 1.40 2.01
C HIS A 190 -14.44 0.98 2.47
N SER A 191 -14.20 0.98 3.78
CA SER A 191 -12.95 0.53 4.42
C SER A 191 -12.48 -0.88 3.96
N LEU A 192 -13.39 -1.75 3.51
CA LEU A 192 -13.07 -3.08 2.99
C LEU A 192 -12.15 -3.06 1.76
N TYR A 193 -12.13 -1.96 0.99
CA TYR A 193 -11.25 -1.80 -0.17
C TYR A 193 -9.76 -1.83 0.21
N TRP A 194 -9.40 -1.43 1.44
CA TRP A 194 -8.05 -1.59 1.96
C TRP A 194 -7.63 -3.07 2.07
N LEU A 195 -8.58 -3.97 2.40
CA LEU A 195 -8.31 -5.41 2.44
C LEU A 195 -8.19 -5.99 1.02
N TRP A 196 -9.03 -5.53 0.08
CA TRP A 196 -8.89 -5.92 -1.33
C TRP A 196 -7.54 -5.49 -1.90
N ALA A 197 -7.13 -4.24 -1.68
CA ALA A 197 -5.82 -3.74 -2.08
C ALA A 197 -4.68 -4.60 -1.51
N ALA A 198 -4.72 -4.91 -0.20
CA ALA A 198 -3.71 -5.77 0.41
C ALA A 198 -3.71 -7.19 -0.16
N GLY A 199 -4.89 -7.76 -0.43
CA GLY A 199 -5.03 -9.10 -1.04
C GLY A 199 -4.42 -9.17 -2.43
N PHE A 200 -4.69 -8.20 -3.30
CA PHE A 200 -4.13 -8.14 -4.65
C PHE A 200 -2.61 -7.94 -4.63
N TYR A 201 -2.09 -7.13 -3.71
CA TYR A 201 -0.64 -6.99 -3.55
C TYR A 201 0.02 -8.30 -3.08
N LEU A 202 -0.62 -9.03 -2.17
CA LEU A 202 -0.12 -10.33 -1.71
C LEU A 202 -0.08 -11.34 -2.86
N ILE A 203 -1.13 -11.37 -3.70
CA ILE A 203 -1.17 -12.22 -4.90
C ILE A 203 -0.01 -11.85 -5.83
N ALA A 204 0.20 -10.55 -6.10
CA ALA A 204 1.33 -10.10 -6.91
C ALA A 204 2.69 -10.57 -6.37
N LYS A 205 2.86 -10.64 -5.04
CA LYS A 205 4.10 -11.16 -4.44
C LYS A 205 4.28 -12.66 -4.62
N VAL A 206 3.19 -13.42 -4.58
CA VAL A 206 3.21 -14.85 -4.91
C VAL A 206 3.58 -15.03 -6.38
N GLU A 207 2.96 -14.28 -7.28
CA GLU A 207 3.24 -14.34 -8.73
C GLU A 207 4.70 -13.98 -9.07
N GLU A 208 5.28 -12.99 -8.37
CA GLU A 208 6.70 -12.65 -8.47
C GLU A 208 7.60 -13.82 -8.05
N ALA A 209 7.28 -14.47 -6.92
CA ALA A 209 8.05 -15.60 -6.42
C ALA A 209 7.90 -16.86 -7.30
N THR A 210 6.80 -16.98 -8.03
CA THR A 210 6.51 -18.11 -8.92
C THR A 210 6.58 -17.74 -10.40
N ASP A 211 7.46 -16.79 -10.79
CA ASP A 211 7.58 -16.29 -12.16
C ASP A 211 7.74 -17.42 -13.19
N LYS A 212 8.78 -18.25 -13.02
CA LYS A 212 9.10 -19.39 -13.90
C LYS A 212 8.01 -20.47 -13.87
N PRO A 213 7.54 -20.97 -12.70
CA PRO A 213 6.43 -21.93 -12.65
C PRO A 213 5.15 -21.47 -13.35
N ILE A 214 4.75 -20.21 -13.19
CA ILE A 214 3.56 -19.67 -13.88
C ILE A 214 3.79 -19.63 -15.38
N TYR A 215 4.99 -19.22 -15.81
CA TYR A 215 5.31 -19.15 -17.23
C TYR A 215 5.24 -20.53 -17.89
N GLU A 216 5.75 -21.57 -17.24
CA GLU A 216 5.64 -22.95 -17.71
C GLU A 216 4.17 -23.41 -17.75
N TRP A 217 3.40 -23.16 -16.68
CA TRP A 217 2.01 -23.59 -16.57
C TRP A 217 1.09 -22.92 -17.58
N THR A 218 1.36 -21.67 -17.95
CA THR A 218 0.61 -20.94 -18.98
C THR A 218 1.08 -21.26 -20.39
N HIS A 219 1.87 -22.33 -20.58
CA HIS A 219 2.45 -22.71 -21.87
C HIS A 219 3.27 -21.57 -22.51
N HIS A 220 4.04 -20.85 -21.70
CA HIS A 220 4.86 -19.72 -22.10
C HIS A 220 4.04 -18.56 -22.72
N ILE A 221 2.77 -18.42 -22.38
CA ILE A 221 1.94 -17.30 -22.84
C ILE A 221 2.21 -16.06 -21.99
N VAL A 222 2.18 -16.19 -20.66
CA VAL A 222 2.34 -15.08 -19.71
C VAL A 222 3.13 -15.51 -18.48
N SER A 223 4.11 -14.71 -18.05
CA SER A 223 4.93 -15.04 -16.88
C SER A 223 4.29 -14.55 -15.57
N GLY A 224 4.72 -15.13 -14.45
CA GLY A 224 4.27 -14.66 -13.13
C GLY A 224 4.65 -13.20 -12.88
N HIS A 225 5.83 -12.76 -13.34
CA HIS A 225 6.25 -11.36 -13.22
C HIS A 225 5.39 -10.41 -14.04
N THR A 226 4.93 -10.81 -15.23
CA THR A 226 3.93 -10.03 -15.99
C THR A 226 2.62 -9.92 -15.21
N LEU A 227 2.12 -11.03 -14.65
CA LEU A 227 0.90 -11.02 -13.83
C LEU A 227 1.08 -10.16 -12.56
N LYS A 228 2.26 -10.20 -11.93
CA LYS A 228 2.59 -9.39 -10.76
C LYS A 228 2.28 -7.92 -11.00
N HIS A 229 2.66 -7.38 -12.16
CA HIS A 229 2.44 -5.97 -12.47
C HIS A 229 0.94 -5.67 -12.59
N LEU A 230 0.19 -6.55 -13.25
CA LEU A 230 -1.26 -6.40 -13.41
C LEU A 230 -1.99 -6.48 -12.07
N PHE A 231 -1.65 -7.44 -11.21
CA PHE A 231 -2.27 -7.58 -9.89
C PHE A 231 -1.84 -6.46 -8.94
N ALA A 232 -0.57 -6.05 -8.96
CA ALA A 232 -0.13 -4.90 -8.18
C ALA A 232 -0.77 -3.58 -8.67
N ALA A 233 -1.07 -3.45 -9.97
CA ALA A 233 -1.81 -2.30 -10.50
C ALA A 233 -3.27 -2.25 -10.05
N MET A 234 -3.84 -3.37 -9.57
CA MET A 234 -5.16 -3.36 -8.96
C MET A 234 -5.18 -2.63 -7.61
N VAL A 235 -4.05 -2.51 -6.92
CA VAL A 235 -3.94 -1.77 -5.65
C VAL A 235 -4.42 -0.32 -5.81
N PRO A 236 -3.80 0.53 -6.66
CA PRO A 236 -4.30 1.88 -6.89
C PRO A 236 -5.70 1.89 -7.49
N VAL A 237 -6.12 0.90 -8.30
CA VAL A 237 -7.50 0.83 -8.82
C VAL A 237 -8.51 0.72 -7.70
N PHE A 238 -8.34 -0.21 -6.76
CA PHE A 238 -9.24 -0.36 -5.62
C PHE A 238 -9.23 0.89 -4.73
N LEU A 239 -8.07 1.51 -4.50
CA LEU A 239 -8.00 2.73 -3.72
C LEU A 239 -8.68 3.91 -4.42
N THR A 240 -8.52 4.07 -5.74
CA THR A 240 -9.25 5.08 -6.53
C THR A 240 -10.76 4.86 -6.47
N LEU A 241 -11.23 3.60 -6.58
CA LEU A 241 -12.65 3.28 -6.47
C LEU A 241 -13.19 3.55 -5.07
N MET A 242 -12.41 3.23 -4.03
CA MET A 242 -12.74 3.57 -2.65
C MET A 242 -12.89 5.09 -2.49
N LEU A 243 -11.91 5.87 -2.96
CA LEU A 243 -11.94 7.33 -2.91
C LEU A 243 -13.13 7.94 -3.66
N ALA A 244 -13.49 7.38 -4.82
CA ALA A 244 -14.62 7.86 -5.61
C ALA A 244 -15.98 7.58 -4.94
N LYS A 245 -16.11 6.46 -4.21
CA LYS A 245 -17.38 6.02 -3.61
C LYS A 245 -17.54 6.41 -2.15
N ARG A 246 -16.46 6.77 -1.47
CA ARG A 246 -16.51 7.03 -0.03
C ARG A 246 -17.35 8.26 0.33
N VAL A 247 -17.82 8.22 1.56
CA VAL A 247 -18.42 9.33 2.33
C VAL A 247 -17.90 9.24 3.76
N ILE A 248 -18.01 10.34 4.50
CA ILE A 248 -17.67 10.34 5.93
C ILE A 248 -18.57 9.35 6.66
N GLU A 249 -17.96 8.47 7.46
CA GLU A 249 -18.67 7.53 8.30
C GLU A 249 -19.08 8.23 9.60
N THR A 250 -20.39 8.39 9.80
CA THR A 250 -20.94 9.03 10.99
C THR A 250 -20.94 8.08 12.18
N GLN A 251 -21.07 6.77 11.93
CA GLN A 251 -21.05 5.73 12.97
C GLN A 251 -19.71 4.99 12.95
N ARG A 252 -18.74 5.48 13.72
CA ARG A 252 -17.38 4.94 13.77
C ARG A 252 -17.31 3.60 14.51
N ILE A 253 -17.58 2.51 13.80
CA ILE A 253 -17.51 1.12 14.30
C ILE A 253 -16.43 0.37 13.51
N SER A 254 -15.59 -0.41 14.19
CA SER A 254 -14.55 -1.20 13.51
C SER A 254 -15.13 -2.46 12.85
N LEU A 255 -14.46 -2.98 11.80
CA LEU A 255 -14.88 -4.23 11.15
C LEU A 255 -14.93 -5.39 12.13
N PHE A 256 -13.97 -5.46 13.07
CA PHE A 256 -13.97 -6.45 14.14
C PHE A 256 -15.24 -6.40 14.98
N GLN A 257 -15.68 -5.20 15.39
CA GLN A 257 -16.93 -5.03 16.13
C GLN A 257 -18.15 -5.42 15.29
N THR A 258 -18.21 -4.98 14.03
CA THR A 258 -19.31 -5.33 13.11
C THR A 258 -19.43 -6.83 12.91
N TRP A 259 -18.31 -7.53 12.69
CA TRP A 259 -18.30 -8.98 12.56
C TRP A 259 -18.70 -9.65 13.87
N ARG A 260 -18.18 -9.22 15.01
CA ARG A 260 -18.58 -9.76 16.33
C ARG A 260 -20.09 -9.59 16.57
N ILE A 261 -20.67 -8.45 16.21
CA ILE A 261 -22.12 -8.20 16.29
C ILE A 261 -22.88 -9.12 15.33
N SER A 262 -22.41 -9.30 14.10
CA SER A 262 -23.04 -10.21 13.13
C SER A 262 -23.00 -11.67 13.61
N TRP A 263 -21.85 -12.14 14.09
CA TRP A 263 -21.68 -13.49 14.65
C TRP A 263 -22.57 -13.72 15.87
N THR A 264 -22.68 -12.73 16.77
CA THR A 264 -23.60 -12.83 17.91
C THR A 264 -25.06 -12.81 17.49
N LYS A 265 -25.45 -12.05 16.45
CA LYS A 265 -26.79 -12.11 15.85
C LYS A 265 -27.09 -13.47 15.21
N VAL A 266 -26.15 -14.05 14.46
CA VAL A 266 -26.29 -15.39 13.87
C VAL A 266 -26.44 -16.45 14.96
N LYS A 267 -25.65 -16.38 16.04
CA LYS A 267 -25.80 -17.26 17.21
C LYS A 267 -27.16 -17.07 17.91
N LYS A 268 -27.66 -15.83 17.97
CA LYS A 268 -28.99 -15.47 18.53
C LYS A 268 -30.17 -15.86 17.63
N ASN A 269 -30.01 -16.01 16.32
CA ASN A 269 -31.06 -16.56 15.46
C ASN A 269 -31.28 -18.08 15.68
N GLY A 270 -30.56 -18.71 16.62
CA GLY A 270 -30.83 -20.05 17.15
C GLY A 270 -31.57 -20.10 18.50
N GLU A 271 -31.64 -19.02 19.30
CA GLU A 271 -32.39 -18.94 20.58
C GLU A 271 -32.78 -17.48 20.92
N MET A 272 -34.02 -17.26 21.38
CA MET A 272 -34.70 -15.94 21.47
C MET A 272 -34.09 -14.89 22.43
N VAL A 273 -33.87 -13.70 21.85
CA VAL A 273 -33.82 -12.28 22.33
C VAL A 273 -33.44 -11.94 23.78
N GLU A 274 -32.38 -11.12 23.90
CA GLU A 274 -32.41 -9.87 24.69
C GLU A 274 -31.67 -8.74 23.92
N ASN A 275 -32.31 -7.57 23.88
CA ASN A 275 -31.85 -6.34 23.23
C ASN A 275 -30.67 -5.74 23.99
N TYR A 276 -29.55 -5.51 23.31
CA TYR A 276 -28.48 -4.68 23.84
C TYR A 276 -28.48 -3.33 23.12
N SER A 277 -28.85 -2.27 23.85
CA SER A 277 -28.54 -0.89 23.47
C SER A 277 -27.05 -0.66 23.69
N TYR A 278 -26.29 -0.41 22.63
CA TYR A 278 -24.89 0.01 22.75
C TYR A 278 -24.81 1.51 22.50
N THR A 279 -24.15 2.22 23.42
CA THR A 279 -23.94 3.65 23.35
C THR A 279 -22.96 3.99 22.24
N TYR A 280 -23.45 4.67 21.21
CA TYR A 280 -22.64 5.18 20.11
C TYR A 280 -21.90 6.43 20.59
N THR A 281 -20.59 6.51 20.31
CA THR A 281 -19.87 7.79 20.39
C THR A 281 -20.21 8.58 19.12
N ASP A 282 -21.30 9.34 19.18
CA ASP A 282 -21.58 10.40 18.21
C ASP A 282 -20.56 11.54 18.43
N VAL A 283 -19.97 12.03 17.35
CA VAL A 283 -19.18 13.27 17.37
C VAL A 283 -20.06 14.39 16.84
N PRO A 284 -20.07 15.58 17.47
CA PRO A 284 -20.87 16.71 17.01
C PRO A 284 -20.42 17.14 15.62
N ILE A 285 -21.40 17.35 14.73
CA ILE A 285 -21.19 18.07 13.48
C ILE A 285 -20.98 19.53 13.88
N GLU A 286 -19.76 20.06 13.75
CA GLU A 286 -19.55 21.51 13.77
C GLU A 286 -20.24 22.07 12.53
N GLU A 287 -21.39 22.74 12.74
CA GLU A 287 -22.00 23.59 11.73
C GLU A 287 -20.99 24.68 11.33
N GLN A 288 -20.53 24.63 10.09
CA GLN A 288 -19.79 25.73 9.47
C GLN A 288 -20.69 26.96 9.44
N ARG A 289 -20.34 27.99 10.21
CA ARG A 289 -20.74 29.38 9.99
C ARG A 289 -19.69 30.11 9.19
#